data_AF-A0A8S3F5C7-F1
#
_entry.id   AF-A0A8S3F5C7-F1
#
_cell.length_a   1.000
_cell.length_b   1.000
_cell.length_c   1.000
_cell.angle_alpha   90.00
_cell.angle_beta   90.00
_cell.angle_gamma   90.00
#
_symmetry.space_group_name_H-M   'P 1'
#
loop_
_entity.id
_entity.type
_entity.pdbx_description
1 polymer ?
#
loop_
_entity_poly.entity_id
_entity_poly.type
_entity_poly.pdbx_seq_one_letter_code
_entity_poly.pdbx_strand_id
1 'polypeptide(L)'
;MSVHVVSYNLLVPILAEEPGYFYKCHPKYIDRNYRLGFIQSELQREITRHKNTIICLQELCRTTVPLFNEFFRQQNYHLIHKSYGEKFNDYIGVGIAIPNSMRPTSVEFIKVSDKINVRLSQKATDGFPIL
;
A
#
# COMPACT_ATOMS: atom_id res chain seq x y z
N MET A 1 14.26 -18.33 -12.72
CA MET A 1 12.97 -17.63 -12.86
C MET A 1 13.17 -16.20 -12.44
N SER A 2 12.88 -15.22 -13.30
CA SER A 2 12.97 -13.80 -12.91
C SER A 2 11.67 -13.38 -12.21
N VAL A 3 11.79 -12.54 -11.19
CA VAL A 3 10.69 -11.92 -10.45
C VAL A 3 10.83 -10.41 -10.60
N HIS A 4 9.76 -9.74 -10.97
CA HIS A 4 9.70 -8.27 -11.03
C HIS A 4 8.94 -7.78 -9.80
N VAL A 5 9.45 -6.77 -9.10
CA VAL A 5 8.80 -6.26 -7.88
C VAL A 5 8.57 -4.77 -8.04
N VAL A 6 7.30 -4.38 -7.96
CA VAL A 6 6.86 -2.98 -7.98
C VAL A 6 6.46 -2.59 -6.57
N SER A 7 6.92 -1.43 -6.10
CA SER A 7 6.48 -0.87 -4.81
C SER A 7 5.98 0.55 -5.03
N TYR A 8 4.78 0.85 -4.52
CA TYR A 8 4.20 2.18 -4.71
C TYR A 8 3.28 2.57 -3.55
N ASN A 9 3.44 3.81 -3.09
CA ASN A 9 2.55 4.43 -2.11
C ASN A 9 1.43 5.17 -2.85
N LEU A 10 0.18 4.81 -2.58
CA LEU A 10 -0.99 5.31 -3.28
C LEU A 10 -1.36 6.76 -2.96
N LEU A 11 -0.87 7.32 -1.85
CA LEU A 11 -1.42 8.52 -1.20
C LEU A 11 -2.92 8.35 -0.91
N VAL A 12 -3.25 8.02 0.34
CA VAL A 12 -4.63 7.77 0.77
C VAL A 12 -5.53 8.97 0.43
N PRO A 13 -6.75 8.77 -0.12
CA PRO A 13 -7.59 9.86 -0.59
C PRO A 13 -7.86 10.97 0.44
N ILE A 14 -8.07 10.60 1.71
CA ILE A 14 -8.33 11.59 2.77
C ILE A 14 -7.15 12.56 3.00
N LEU A 15 -5.91 12.12 2.76
CA LEU A 15 -4.73 12.99 2.85
C LEU A 15 -4.49 13.77 1.57
N ALA A 16 -4.86 13.21 0.41
CA ALA A 16 -4.79 13.92 -0.87
C ALA A 16 -5.74 15.14 -0.90
N GLU A 17 -6.91 15.00 -0.29
CA GLU A 17 -7.97 16.00 -0.28
C GLU A 17 -7.77 17.08 0.82
N GLU A 18 -6.69 17.00 1.61
CA GLU A 18 -6.40 17.98 2.65
C GLU A 18 -6.12 19.37 2.05
N PRO A 19 -6.90 20.40 2.41
CA PRO A 19 -6.74 21.74 1.85
C PRO A 19 -5.34 22.31 2.10
N GLY A 20 -4.71 22.84 1.05
CA GLY A 20 -3.43 23.55 1.16
C GLY A 20 -2.18 22.66 1.14
N TYR A 21 -2.31 21.34 1.33
CA TYR A 21 -1.14 20.44 1.25
C TYR A 21 -0.58 20.35 -0.16
N PHE A 22 -1.46 20.20 -1.15
CA PHE A 22 -1.10 20.05 -2.56
C PHE A 22 -1.42 21.31 -3.39
N TYR A 23 -1.19 22.51 -2.85
CA TYR A 23 -1.56 23.79 -3.49
C TYR A 23 -0.91 24.05 -4.85
N LYS A 24 0.23 23.41 -5.15
CA LYS A 24 0.90 23.48 -6.46
C LYS A 24 0.34 22.49 -7.49
N CYS A 25 -0.46 21.52 -7.04
CA CYS A 25 -1.07 20.52 -7.91
C CYS A 25 -2.35 21.08 -8.51
N HIS A 26 -2.53 20.94 -9.82
CA HIS A 26 -3.80 21.30 -10.44
C HIS A 26 -4.93 20.43 -9.84
N PRO A 27 -6.08 21.00 -9.41
CA PRO A 27 -7.12 20.25 -8.69
C PRO A 27 -7.62 18.99 -9.41
N LYS A 28 -7.67 19.02 -10.75
CA LYS A 28 -7.98 17.84 -11.57
C LYS A 28 -7.08 16.62 -11.28
N TYR A 29 -5.82 16.83 -10.91
CA TYR A 29 -4.85 15.76 -10.71
C TYR A 29 -4.79 15.24 -9.28
N ILE A 30 -5.34 16.00 -8.31
CA ILE A 30 -5.51 15.52 -6.93
C ILE A 30 -6.81 14.75 -6.76
N ASP A 31 -7.80 14.98 -7.64
CA ASP A 31 -9.05 14.24 -7.71
C ASP A 31 -8.82 12.73 -7.59
N ARG A 32 -9.58 12.12 -6.67
CA ARG A 32 -9.47 10.71 -6.33
C ARG A 32 -9.61 9.81 -7.56
N ASN A 33 -10.62 10.05 -8.40
CA ASN A 33 -10.92 9.15 -9.52
C ASN A 33 -9.86 9.26 -10.60
N TYR A 34 -9.45 10.48 -10.94
CA TYR A 34 -8.37 10.71 -11.88
C TYR A 34 -7.08 10.01 -11.44
N ARG A 35 -6.67 10.25 -10.19
CA ARG A 35 -5.39 9.79 -9.65
C ARG A 35 -5.36 8.27 -9.50
N LEU A 36 -6.40 7.66 -8.92
CA LEU A 36 -6.48 6.21 -8.79
C LEU A 36 -6.58 5.50 -10.15
N GLY A 37 -7.32 6.06 -11.10
CA GLY A 37 -7.39 5.53 -12.47
C GLY A 37 -6.05 5.59 -13.19
N PHE A 38 -5.30 6.68 -13.01
CA PHE A 38 -3.95 6.81 -13.55
C PHE A 38 -2.99 5.78 -12.94
N ILE A 39 -3.02 5.61 -11.61
CA ILE A 39 -2.20 4.60 -10.91
C ILE A 39 -2.52 3.18 -11.41
N GLN A 40 -3.80 2.83 -11.54
CA GLN A 40 -4.20 1.53 -12.07
C GLN A 40 -3.66 1.31 -13.50
N SER A 41 -3.66 2.35 -14.34
CA SER A 41 -3.08 2.29 -15.70
C SER A 41 -1.57 2.02 -15.67
N GLU A 42 -0.81 2.70 -14.82
CA GLU A 42 0.64 2.46 -14.70
C GLU A 42 0.93 1.06 -14.17
N LEU A 43 0.21 0.61 -13.14
CA LEU A 43 0.35 -0.76 -12.62
C LEU A 43 0.03 -1.82 -13.67
N GLN A 44 -1.00 -1.59 -14.50
CA GLN A 44 -1.35 -2.49 -15.59
C GLN A 44 -0.22 -2.59 -16.62
N ARG A 45 0.47 -1.48 -16.92
CA ARG A 45 1.63 -1.49 -17.82
C ARG A 45 2.77 -2.34 -17.25
N GLU A 46 3.05 -2.22 -15.95
CA GLU A 46 4.05 -3.06 -15.29
C GLU A 46 3.70 -4.54 -15.31
N ILE A 47 2.42 -4.88 -15.05
CA ILE A 47 1.91 -6.26 -15.15
C ILE A 47 2.06 -6.81 -16.56
N THR A 48 1.82 -5.98 -17.58
CA THR A 48 1.84 -6.40 -18.99
C THR A 48 3.27 -6.58 -19.53
N ARG A 49 4.18 -5.66 -19.16
CA ARG A 49 5.56 -5.65 -19.64
C ARG A 49 6.41 -6.75 -19.03
N HIS A 50 6.12 -7.12 -17.78
CA HIS A 50 6.96 -8.02 -17.01
C HIS A 50 6.17 -9.26 -16.59
N LYS A 51 6.76 -10.44 -16.81
CA LYS A 51 6.24 -11.70 -16.25
C LYS A 51 6.60 -11.80 -14.77
N ASN A 52 5.77 -12.49 -13.99
CA ASN A 52 5.98 -12.73 -12.56
C ASN A 52 6.16 -11.44 -11.75
N THR A 53 5.32 -10.45 -12.01
CA THR A 53 5.32 -9.18 -11.30
C THR A 53 4.62 -9.32 -9.96
N ILE A 54 5.25 -8.87 -8.88
CA ILE A 54 4.64 -8.71 -7.55
C ILE A 54 4.46 -7.21 -7.32
N ILE A 55 3.31 -6.78 -6.85
CA ILE A 55 3.02 -5.37 -6.58
C ILE A 55 2.78 -5.18 -5.10
N CYS A 56 3.61 -4.35 -4.46
CA CYS A 56 3.53 -3.96 -3.07
C CYS A 56 2.96 -2.54 -2.97
N LEU A 57 1.78 -2.40 -2.39
CA LEU A 57 1.11 -1.11 -2.22
C LEU A 57 1.17 -0.64 -0.77
N GLN A 58 1.52 0.62 -0.57
CA GLN A 58 1.36 1.34 0.71
C GLN A 58 0.20 2.33 0.61
N GLU A 59 -0.35 2.71 1.77
CA GLU A 59 -1.51 3.59 1.89
C GLU A 59 -2.75 3.08 1.14
N LEU A 60 -2.89 1.75 1.06
CA LEU A 60 -4.20 1.14 0.82
C LEU A 60 -5.08 1.45 2.03
N CYS A 61 -6.33 1.80 1.79
CA CYS A 61 -7.26 2.16 2.85
C CYS A 61 -8.60 1.47 2.63
N ARG A 62 -9.49 1.53 3.62
CA ARG A 62 -10.80 0.87 3.56
C ARG A 62 -11.57 1.21 2.29
N THR A 63 -11.50 2.44 1.80
CA THR A 63 -12.22 2.84 0.58
C THR A 63 -11.49 2.52 -0.72
N THR A 64 -10.17 2.29 -0.72
CA THR A 64 -9.42 1.94 -1.95
C THR A 64 -9.25 0.43 -2.11
N VAL A 65 -9.25 -0.34 -1.03
CA VAL A 65 -9.11 -1.81 -1.05
C VAL A 65 -10.11 -2.50 -1.99
N PRO A 66 -11.43 -2.21 -1.98
CA PRO A 66 -12.38 -2.84 -2.91
C PRO A 66 -12.07 -2.54 -4.38
N LEU A 67 -11.64 -1.31 -4.69
CA LEU A 67 -11.29 -0.88 -6.04
C LEU A 67 -10.05 -1.63 -6.56
N PHE A 68 -9.02 -1.77 -5.72
CA PHE A 68 -7.81 -2.49 -6.08
C PHE A 68 -8.01 -4.00 -6.10
N ASN A 69 -8.85 -4.57 -5.23
CA ASN A 69 -9.24 -5.98 -5.30
C ASN A 69 -9.86 -6.32 -6.65
N GLU A 70 -10.83 -5.50 -7.10
CA GLU A 70 -11.47 -5.72 -8.40
C GLU A 70 -10.50 -5.55 -9.56
N PHE A 71 -9.68 -4.48 -9.54
CA PHE A 71 -8.64 -4.27 -10.55
C PHE A 71 -7.68 -5.46 -10.66
N PHE A 72 -7.11 -5.93 -9.55
CA PHE A 72 -6.17 -7.05 -9.58
C PHE A 72 -6.85 -8.36 -10.00
N ARG A 73 -8.10 -8.59 -9.57
CA ARG A 73 -8.88 -9.74 -10.02
C ARG A 73 -9.02 -9.76 -11.55
N GLN A 74 -9.30 -8.61 -12.17
CA GLN A 74 -9.39 -8.47 -13.63
C GLN A 74 -8.04 -8.73 -14.34
N GLN A 75 -6.91 -8.52 -13.66
CA GLN A 75 -5.58 -8.80 -14.18
C GLN A 75 -5.11 -10.26 -13.93
N ASN A 76 -5.94 -11.14 -13.38
CA ASN A 76 -5.58 -12.49 -12.89
C ASN A 76 -4.58 -12.48 -11.72
N TYR A 77 -4.72 -11.49 -10.83
CA TYR A 77 -3.95 -11.35 -9.61
C TYR A 77 -4.86 -11.49 -8.38
N HIS A 78 -4.26 -11.87 -7.27
CA HIS A 78 -4.89 -11.82 -5.95
C HIS A 78 -4.20 -10.77 -5.08
N LEU A 79 -4.98 -9.87 -4.48
CA LEU A 79 -4.50 -8.88 -3.53
C LEU A 79 -4.71 -9.36 -2.10
N ILE A 80 -3.61 -9.47 -1.36
CA ILE A 80 -3.60 -9.75 0.08
C ILE A 80 -3.32 -8.42 0.77
N HIS A 81 -4.07 -8.05 1.80
CA HIS A 81 -3.93 -6.74 2.44
C HIS A 81 -4.02 -6.84 3.96
N LYS A 82 -3.43 -5.86 4.64
CA LYS A 82 -3.53 -5.67 6.09
C LYS A 82 -3.60 -4.17 6.41
N SER A 83 -4.71 -3.76 7.01
CA SER A 83 -4.84 -2.43 7.61
C SER A 83 -4.15 -2.39 8.99
N TYR A 84 -3.56 -1.24 9.30
CA TYR A 84 -2.96 -0.95 10.61
C TYR A 84 -3.23 0.48 11.09
N GLY A 85 -3.88 1.30 10.25
CA GLY A 85 -4.29 2.66 10.56
C GLY A 85 -5.58 2.72 11.36
N GLU A 86 -6.05 3.94 11.53
CA GLU A 86 -7.18 4.30 12.38
C GLU A 86 -8.22 5.08 11.57
N LYS A 87 -9.36 5.41 12.19
CA LYS A 87 -10.45 6.13 11.52
C LYS A 87 -10.00 7.42 10.80
N PHE A 88 -9.07 8.19 11.39
CA PHE A 88 -8.62 9.47 10.85
C PHE A 88 -7.83 9.35 9.54
N ASN A 89 -7.32 8.17 9.20
CA ASN A 89 -6.60 7.91 7.96
C ASN A 89 -7.29 6.84 7.09
N ASP A 90 -8.60 6.64 7.29
CA ASP A 90 -9.40 5.62 6.59
C ASP A 90 -8.83 4.20 6.73
N TYR A 91 -8.24 3.89 7.89
CA TYR A 91 -7.64 2.60 8.21
C TYR A 91 -6.55 2.20 7.20
N ILE A 92 -5.57 3.08 7.00
CA ILE A 92 -4.45 2.82 6.08
C ILE A 92 -3.78 1.48 6.38
N GLY A 93 -3.16 0.93 5.35
CA GLY A 93 -2.59 -0.38 5.36
C GLY A 93 -1.59 -0.56 4.23
N VAL A 94 -1.24 -1.81 4.05
CA VAL A 94 -0.38 -2.30 2.98
C VAL A 94 -1.06 -3.47 2.29
N GLY A 95 -0.66 -3.72 1.06
CA GLY A 95 -1.11 -4.88 0.31
C GLY A 95 -0.05 -5.40 -0.64
N ILE A 96 -0.14 -6.68 -0.94
CA ILE A 96 0.72 -7.39 -1.88
C ILE A 96 -0.21 -8.06 -2.89
N ALA A 97 -0.12 -7.64 -4.15
CA ALA A 97 -0.77 -8.32 -5.26
C ALA A 97 0.22 -9.26 -5.95
N ILE A 98 -0.22 -10.49 -6.15
CA ILE A 98 0.57 -11.56 -6.79
C ILE A 98 -0.23 -12.17 -7.95
N PRO A 99 0.43 -12.64 -9.02
CA PRO A 99 -0.25 -13.32 -10.10
C PRO A 99 -0.76 -14.67 -9.61
N ASN A 100 -1.93 -15.11 -10.08
CA ASN A 100 -2.50 -16.40 -9.68
C ASN A 100 -1.64 -17.62 -10.09
N SER A 101 -0.67 -17.42 -10.99
CA SER A 101 0.35 -18.42 -11.32
C SER A 101 1.37 -18.63 -10.19
N MET A 102 1.53 -17.67 -9.28
CA MET A 102 2.38 -17.76 -8.10
C MET A 102 1.56 -18.22 -6.90
N ARG A 103 1.99 -19.31 -6.25
CA ARG A 103 1.28 -19.93 -5.13
C ARG A 103 2.09 -19.82 -3.84
N PRO A 104 2.04 -18.68 -3.13
CA PRO A 104 2.68 -18.60 -1.81
C PRO A 104 1.98 -19.54 -0.83
N THR A 105 2.76 -20.17 0.03
CA THR A 105 2.25 -21.02 1.12
C THR A 105 1.89 -20.20 2.37
N SER A 106 2.50 -19.04 2.54
CA SER A 106 2.26 -18.11 3.65
C SER A 106 2.58 -16.68 3.23
N VAL A 107 1.80 -15.72 3.73
CA VAL A 107 2.05 -14.28 3.54
C VAL A 107 1.90 -13.58 4.87
N GLU A 108 2.96 -12.88 5.28
CA GLU A 108 3.02 -12.16 6.56
C GLU A 108 3.31 -10.68 6.36
N PHE A 109 2.61 -9.85 7.12
CA PHE A 109 2.84 -8.41 7.16
C PHE A 109 3.48 -8.03 8.49
N ILE A 110 4.76 -7.70 8.43
CA ILE A 110 5.58 -7.34 9.58
C ILE A 110 5.69 -5.82 9.68
N LYS A 111 5.14 -5.24 10.74
CA LYS A 111 5.29 -3.82 11.05
C LYS A 111 6.51 -3.63 11.94
N VAL A 112 7.60 -3.13 11.37
CA VAL A 112 8.89 -2.99 12.06
C VAL A 112 8.80 -2.02 13.24
N SER A 113 7.97 -0.99 13.16
CA SER A 113 7.78 -0.03 14.25
C SER A 113 7.22 -0.67 15.52
N ASP A 114 6.37 -1.70 15.41
CA ASP A 114 5.88 -2.42 16.58
C ASP A 114 7.04 -3.14 17.31
N LYS A 115 7.98 -3.72 16.56
CA LYS A 115 9.19 -4.35 17.13
C LYS A 115 10.13 -3.34 17.77
N ILE A 116 10.27 -2.15 17.16
CA ILE A 116 11.09 -1.05 17.70
C ILE A 116 10.48 -0.59 19.02
N ASN A 117 9.17 -0.33 19.07
CA ASN A 117 8.50 0.15 20.28
C ASN A 117 8.64 -0.83 21.45
N VAL A 118 8.49 -2.13 21.20
CA VAL A 118 8.72 -3.16 22.24
C VAL A 118 10.15 -3.08 22.81
N ARG A 119 11.16 -2.96 21.94
CA ARG A 119 12.57 -2.86 22.37
C ARG A 119 12.86 -1.57 23.13
N LEU A 120 12.24 -0.46 22.72
CA LEU A 120 12.39 0.81 23.43
C LEU A 120 11.75 0.74 24.82
N SER A 121 10.55 0.17 24.94
CA SER A 121 9.89 -0.02 26.24
C SER A 121 10.70 -0.93 27.17
N GLN A 122 11.33 -1.99 26.64
CA GLN A 122 12.23 -2.85 27.42
C GLN A 122 13.45 -2.08 27.94
N LYS A 123 14.13 -1.32 27.07
CA LYS A 123 15.26 -0.47 27.48
C LYS A 123 14.89 0.57 28.54
N ALA A 124 13.70 1.16 28.44
CA ALA A 124 13.17 2.07 29.44
C ALA A 124 13.03 1.39 30.81
N THR A 125 12.52 0.15 30.80
CA THR A 125 12.32 -0.66 32.00
C THR A 125 13.65 -1.11 32.61
N ASP A 126 14.66 -1.34 31.76
CA ASP A 126 16.02 -1.73 32.15
C ASP A 126 16.92 -0.55 32.54
N GLY A 127 16.39 0.68 32.61
CA GLY A 127 17.10 1.87 33.07
C GLY A 127 18.07 2.48 32.05
N PHE A 128 17.98 2.09 30.77
CA PHE A 128 18.76 2.73 29.70
C PHE A 128 18.04 3.99 29.20
N PRO A 129 18.74 5.13 29.06
CA PRO A 129 18.14 6.34 28.51
C PRO A 129 17.70 6.09 27.06
N ILE A 130 16.45 6.43 26.75
CA ILE A 130 15.92 6.45 25.39
C ILE A 130 16.16 7.85 24.84
N LEU A 131 16.82 7.95 23.68
CA LEU A 131 17.05 9.20 22.95
C LEU A 131 15.75 9.75 22.34
#